data_AF-A0A830G9N3-F1
#
_entry.id   AF-A0A830G9N3-F1
#
_cell.length_a   1.000
_cell.length_b   1.000
_cell.length_c   1.000
_cell.angle_alpha   90.00
_cell.angle_beta   90.00
_cell.angle_gamma   90.00
#
_symmetry.space_group_name_H-M   'P 1'
#
loop_
_entity.id
_entity.type
_entity.pdbx_description
1 polymer ?
#
loop_
_entity_poly.entity_id
_entity_poly.type
_entity_poly.pdbx_seq_one_letter_code
_entity_poly.pdbx_strand_id
1 'polypeptide(L)' 'MGVADTAAWGAVASLVFLIVAVAYRALAGGGPAIAALLAVAVVVGVAGAAGARAVG' A
#
# COMPACT_ATOMS: atom_id res chain seq x y z
N MET A 1 15.30 11.13 9.20
CA MET A 1 14.04 11.21 8.44
C MET A 1 12.92 11.24 9.47
N GLY A 2 12.02 12.23 9.43
CA GLY A 2 11.00 12.39 10.48
C GLY A 2 9.88 11.35 10.38
N VAL A 3 9.17 11.08 11.48
CA VAL A 3 8.05 10.11 11.54
C VAL A 3 6.98 10.40 10.47
N ALA A 4 6.68 11.69 10.23
CA ALA A 4 5.75 12.13 9.19
C ALA A 4 6.23 11.77 7.78
N ASP A 5 7.54 11.83 7.56
CA ASP A 5 8.19 11.57 6.28
C ASP A 5 8.15 10.06 5.96
N THR A 6 8.42 9.21 6.97
CA THR A 6 8.30 7.75 6.85
C THR A 6 6.86 7.30 6.61
N ALA A 7 5.89 7.90 7.31
CA ALA A 7 4.46 7.62 7.09
C ALA A 7 4.00 8.05 5.69
N ALA A 8 4.48 9.19 5.19
CA ALA A 8 4.20 9.65 3.83
C ALA A 8 4.74 8.67 2.78
N TRP A 9 5.97 8.19 2.94
CA TRP A 9 6.55 7.18 2.03
C TRP A 9 5.81 5.83 2.08
N GLY A 10 5.31 5.42 3.24
CA GLY A 10 4.44 4.23 3.37
C GLY A 10 3.11 4.38 2.61
N ALA A 11 2.50 5.58 2.67
CA ALA A 11 1.30 5.88 1.88
C ALA A 11 1.59 5.87 0.37
N VAL A 12 2.70 6.46 -0.07
CA VAL A 12 3.15 6.44 -1.47
C VAL A 12 3.35 5.02 -1.97
N ALA A 13 4.06 4.17 -1.21
CA ALA A 13 4.29 2.77 -1.58
C ALA A 13 2.98 1.97 -1.73
N SER A 14 2.03 2.17 -0.82
CA SER A 14 0.72 1.53 -0.84
C SER A 14 -0.10 1.93 -2.08
N LEU A 15 -0.04 3.21 -2.45
CA LEU A 15 -0.73 3.76 -3.59
C LEU A 15 -0.13 3.25 -4.91
N VAL A 16 1.20 3.17 -5.00
CA VAL A 16 1.91 2.57 -6.15
C VAL A 16 1.54 1.09 -6.32
N PHE A 17 1.51 0.31 -5.23
CA PHE A 17 1.07 -1.09 -5.28
C PHE A 17 -0.35 -1.24 -5.84
N LEU A 18 -1.29 -0.42 -5.37
CA LEU A 18 -2.67 -0.45 -5.85
C LEU A 18 -2.78 -0.15 -7.34
N ILE A 19 -2.09 0.88 -7.83
CA ILE A 19 -2.11 1.26 -9.24
C ILE A 19 -1.63 0.08 -10.10
N VAL A 20 -0.50 -0.53 -9.73
CA VAL A 20 0.08 -1.65 -10.47
C VAL A 20 -0.81 -2.88 -10.42
N ALA A 21 -1.35 -3.22 -9.25
CA ALA A 21 -2.18 -4.40 -9.06
C ALA A 21 -3.53 -4.31 -9.78
N VAL A 22 -4.16 -3.12 -9.80
CA VAL A 22 -5.40 -2.89 -10.53
C VAL A 22 -5.16 -2.92 -12.04
N ALA A 23 -4.07 -2.29 -12.52
CA ALA A 23 -3.68 -2.34 -13.93
C ALA A 23 -3.41 -3.77 -14.39
N TYR A 24 -2.65 -4.55 -13.60
CA TYR A 24 -2.37 -5.96 -13.90
C TYR A 24 -3.65 -6.79 -13.92
N ARG A 25 -4.57 -6.59 -12.96
CA ARG A 25 -5.87 -7.27 -12.95
C ARG A 25 -6.71 -6.99 -14.19
N ALA A 26 -6.71 -5.75 -14.67
CA ALA A 26 -7.43 -5.35 -15.88
C ALA A 26 -6.80 -5.96 -17.15
N LEU A 27 -5.46 -6.01 -17.21
CA LEU A 27 -4.71 -6.59 -18.33
C LEU A 27 -4.74 -8.12 -18.36
N ALA A 28 -4.72 -8.78 -17.20
CA ALA A 28 -4.65 -10.23 -17.07
C ALA A 28 -6.03 -10.90 -16.98
N GLY A 29 -7.13 -10.14 -17.01
CA GLY A 29 -8.51 -10.66 -17.16
C GLY A 29 -9.07 -11.49 -16.00
N GLY A 30 -8.30 -11.78 -14.95
CA GLY A 30 -8.70 -12.68 -13.86
C GLY A 30 -8.00 -12.44 -12.53
N GLY A 31 -7.40 -11.27 -12.33
CA GLY A 31 -6.66 -10.96 -11.09
C GLY A 31 -7.53 -10.88 -9.82
N PRO A 32 -6.89 -10.86 -8.63
CA PRO A 32 -7.56 -10.87 -7.32
C PRO A 32 -8.69 -9.84 -7.21
N ALA A 33 -9.75 -10.13 -6.45
CA ALA A 33 -10.86 -9.19 -6.27
C ALA A 33 -10.37 -7.79 -5.81
N ILE A 34 -10.99 -6.70 -6.30
CA ILE A 34 -10.61 -5.32 -5.93
C ILE A 34 -10.58 -5.15 -4.41
N ALA A 35 -11.54 -5.75 -3.71
CA ALA A 35 -11.59 -5.73 -2.25
C ALA A 35 -10.33 -6.34 -1.60
N ALA A 36 -9.76 -7.40 -2.18
CA ALA A 36 -8.51 -7.98 -1.70
C ALA A 36 -7.31 -7.06 -1.95
N LEU A 37 -7.26 -6.40 -3.11
CA LEU A 37 -6.20 -5.42 -3.42
C LEU A 37 -6.24 -4.22 -2.45
N LEU A 38 -7.44 -3.71 -2.17
CA LEU A 38 -7.66 -2.66 -1.18
C LEU A 38 -7.25 -3.09 0.22
N ALA A 39 -7.62 -4.31 0.65
CA ALA A 39 -7.22 -4.83 1.95
C ALA A 39 -5.70 -4.91 2.10
N VAL A 40 -4.98 -5.39 1.07
CA VAL A 40 -3.51 -5.42 1.08
C VAL A 40 -2.93 -4.02 1.15
N ALA A 41 -3.47 -3.07 0.39
CA ALA A 41 -2.99 -1.68 0.41
C ALA A 41 -3.18 -1.01 1.78
N VAL A 42 -4.31 -1.26 2.44
CA VAL A 42 -4.56 -0.80 3.80
C VAL A 42 -3.56 -1.43 4.76
N VAL A 43 -3.31 -2.74 4.66
CA VAL A 43 -2.32 -3.43 5.52
C VAL A 43 -0.92 -2.86 5.32
N VAL A 44 -0.47 -2.63 4.08
CA VAL A 44 0.85 -2.04 3.79
C VAL A 44 0.92 -0.60 4.33
N GLY A 45 -0.13 0.20 4.15
CA GLY A 45 -0.18 1.56 4.67
C GLY A 45 -0.15 1.62 6.20
N VAL A 46 -0.92 0.75 6.87
CA VAL A 46 -0.95 0.63 8.34
C VAL A 46 0.38 0.08 8.87
N ALA A 47 0.98 -0.92 8.23
CA ALA A 47 2.28 -1.45 8.62
C ALA A 47 3.40 -0.41 8.48
N GLY A 48 3.37 0.40 7.41
CA GLY A 48 4.29 1.52 7.23
C GLY A 48 4.13 2.59 8.32
N ALA A 49 2.89 2.93 8.68
CA ALA A 49 2.59 3.87 9.76
C ALA A 49 2.98 3.33 11.15
N ALA A 50 2.74 2.05 11.41
CA ALA A 50 3.10 1.39 12.67
C ALA A 50 4.62 1.23 12.81
N GLY A 51 5.33 0.90 11.72
CA GLY A 51 6.80 0.86 11.70
C GLY A 51 7.41 2.24 12.01
N ALA A 52 6.82 3.32 11.51
CA ALA A 52 7.24 4.68 11.85
C ALA A 52 7.03 5.03 13.34
N ARG A 53 6.01 4.45 14.00
CA ARG A 53 5.74 4.62 15.44
C ARG A 53 6.64 3.76 16.33
N ALA A 54 7.19 2.67 15.82
CA ALA A 54 8.04 1.75 16.59
C ALA A 54 9.53 2.16 16.59
N VAL A 55 9.95 2.96 15.61
CA VAL A 55 11.35 3.38 15.41
C VAL A 55 11.60 4.84 15.81
N GLY A 56 10.55 5.64 15.98
CA GLY A 56 10.61 7.02 16.48
C GLY A 56 10.42 7.10 17.99
#